data_AF-A0A363NPN3-F1
#
_entry.id   AF-A0A363NPN3-F1
#
_cell.length_a   1.000
_cell.length_b   1.000
_cell.length_c   1.000
_cell.angle_alpha   90.00
_cell.angle_beta   90.00
_cell.angle_gamma   90.00
#
_symmetry.space_group_name_H-M   'P 1'
#
loop_
_entity.id
_entity.type
_entity.pdbx_description
1 polymer ?
#
loop_
_entity_poly.entity_id
_entity_poly.type
_entity_poly.pdbx_seq_one_letter_code
_entity_poly.pdbx_strand_id
1 'polypeptide(L)'
;MTDLSLKYPIVLIHGTSARDNSLFWGRIPKTFRDNNILFYYGKTDGWANVSNNAQMLKANLLRLVETTGAEKFNLIAHSKGGIDARHFI
;
A
#
# COMPACT_ATOMS: atom_id res chain seq x y z
N MET A 1 25.76 3.74 3.26
CA MET A 1 24.45 3.28 2.75
C MET A 1 23.97 4.37 1.82
N THR A 2 23.60 4.04 0.59
CA THR A 2 23.05 5.01 -0.36
C THR A 2 21.74 5.54 0.18
N ASP A 3 21.61 6.86 0.26
CA ASP A 3 20.42 7.55 0.76
C ASP A 3 19.30 7.36 -0.28
N LEU A 4 18.50 6.30 -0.12
CA LEU A 4 17.42 5.97 -1.05
C LEU A 4 16.22 6.88 -0.76
N SER A 5 16.14 8.00 -1.46
CA SER A 5 14.99 8.89 -1.42
C SER A 5 14.05 8.62 -2.60
N LEU A 6 12.80 8.24 -2.31
CA LEU A 6 11.76 8.07 -3.31
C LEU A 6 11.02 9.39 -3.52
N LYS A 7 10.77 9.75 -4.79
CA LYS A 7 9.95 10.92 -5.13
C LYS A 7 8.52 10.81 -4.59
N TYR A 8 7.99 9.58 -4.51
CA TYR A 8 6.62 9.30 -4.08
C TYR A 8 6.61 8.19 -3.02
N PRO A 9 5.74 8.28 -2.01
CA PRO A 9 5.65 7.26 -0.96
C PRO A 9 5.15 5.92 -1.50
N ILE A 10 5.50 4.84 -0.78
CA ILE A 10 5.02 3.49 -1.08
C ILE A 10 3.64 3.25 -0.45
N VAL A 11 2.80 2.46 -1.11
CA VAL A 11 1.59 1.87 -0.50
C VAL A 11 1.64 0.36 -0.65
N LEU A 12 1.64 -0.33 0.50
CA LEU A 12 1.64 -1.79 0.60
C LEU A 12 0.21 -2.34 0.55
N ILE A 13 -0.09 -3.22 -0.41
CA ILE A 13 -1.44 -3.77 -0.64
C ILE A 13 -1.41 -5.30 -0.52
N HIS A 14 -2.06 -5.85 0.50
CA HIS A 14 -2.06 -7.28 0.76
C HIS A 14 -3.04 -8.03 -0.14
N GLY A 15 -2.96 -9.37 -0.12
CA GLY A 15 -3.84 -10.25 -0.88
C GLY A 15 -4.98 -10.84 -0.04
N THR A 16 -5.59 -11.90 -0.57
CA THR A 16 -6.67 -12.65 0.10
C THR A 16 -6.22 -13.20 1.45
N SER A 17 -7.11 -13.22 2.44
CA SER A 17 -6.89 -13.74 3.80
C SER A 17 -5.79 -13.02 4.60
N ALA A 18 -5.29 -11.88 4.13
CA ALA A 18 -4.24 -11.10 4.79
C ALA A 18 -4.80 -9.81 5.41
N ARG A 19 -3.94 -9.10 6.15
CA ARG A 19 -4.22 -7.80 6.78
C ARG A 19 -2.98 -6.91 6.73
N ASP A 20 -3.18 -5.63 6.98
CA ASP A 20 -2.13 -4.61 7.09
C ASP A 20 -1.30 -4.76 8.37
N ASN A 21 -0.37 -5.72 8.40
CA ASN A 21 0.53 -5.93 9.54
C ASN A 21 1.88 -6.55 9.14
N SER A 22 2.82 -6.50 10.09
CA SER A 22 4.15 -7.10 9.93
C SER A 22 4.16 -8.62 9.91
N LEU A 23 3.09 -9.29 10.37
CA LEU A 23 3.00 -10.75 10.30
C LEU A 23 2.89 -11.21 8.84
N PHE A 24 2.08 -10.52 8.03
CA PHE A 24 1.95 -10.79 6.61
C PHE A 24 3.16 -10.29 5.81
N TRP A 25 3.59 -9.03 6.03
CA TRP A 25 4.69 -8.43 5.26
C TRP A 25 6.09 -8.82 5.74
N GLY A 26 6.18 -9.62 6.81
CA GLY A 26 7.43 -10.04 7.43
C GLY A 26 8.34 -8.86 7.75
N ARG A 27 9.59 -8.94 7.28
CA ARG A 27 10.63 -7.93 7.52
C ARG A 27 10.49 -6.64 6.72
N ILE A 28 9.65 -6.60 5.68
CA ILE A 28 9.60 -5.49 4.72
C ILE A 28 9.30 -4.14 5.41
N PRO A 29 8.25 -3.99 6.25
CA PRO A 29 7.96 -2.72 6.89
C PRO A 29 9.04 -2.28 7.88
N LYS A 30 9.81 -3.24 8.43
CA LYS A 30 10.97 -2.94 9.27
C LYS A 30 12.12 -2.40 8.40
N THR A 31 12.45 -3.09 7.31
CA THR A 31 13.50 -2.66 6.38
C THR A 31 13.21 -1.26 5.81
N PHE A 32 11.96 -0.95 5.48
CA PHE A 32 11.59 0.40 5.04
C PHE A 32 11.86 1.45 6.11
N ARG A 33 11.45 1.22 7.36
CA ARG A 33 11.73 2.14 8.48
C ARG A 33 13.22 2.32 8.72
N ASP A 34 13.99 1.23 8.75
CA ASP A 34 15.44 1.26 8.98
C ASP A 34 16.20 2.03 7.87
N ASN A 35 15.59 2.19 6.70
CA ASN A 35 16.15 2.91 5.55
C ASN A 35 15.43 4.25 5.27
N ASN A 36 14.63 4.78 6.22
CA ASN A 36 13.88 6.03 6.07
C ASN A 36 12.95 6.07 4.84
N ILE A 37 12.46 4.92 4.39
CA ILE A 37 11.52 4.83 3.27
C ILE A 37 10.10 5.05 3.79
N LEU A 38 9.45 6.11 3.33
CA LEU A 38 8.07 6.42 3.67
C LEU A 38 7.10 5.45 2.99
N PHE A 39 6.27 4.78 3.78
CA PHE A 39 5.25 3.88 3.28
C PHE A 39 3.94 3.97 4.08
N TYR A 40 2.86 3.58 3.42
CA TYR A 40 1.53 3.43 3.99
C TYR A 40 0.97 2.05 3.65
N TYR A 41 -0.15 1.69 4.28
CA TYR A 41 -0.90 0.49 3.95
C TYR A 41 -2.13 0.81 3.10
N GLY A 42 -2.53 -0.15 2.27
CA GLY A 42 -3.64 -0.04 1.33
C GLY A 42 -5.03 0.00 1.96
N LYS A 43 -5.20 -0.54 3.18
CA LYS A 43 -6.47 -0.62 3.91
C LYS A 43 -7.59 -1.33 3.12
N THR A 44 -7.24 -2.40 2.43
CA THR A 44 -8.17 -3.34 1.79
C THR A 44 -8.68 -4.39 2.79
N ASP A 45 -9.78 -5.07 2.46
CA ASP A 45 -10.27 -6.23 3.22
C ASP A 45 -9.78 -7.54 2.57
N GLY A 46 -9.21 -8.45 3.36
CA GLY A 46 -8.66 -9.72 2.87
C GLY A 46 -9.70 -10.70 2.30
N TRP A 47 -10.99 -10.47 2.54
CA TRP A 47 -12.09 -11.34 2.11
C TRP A 47 -13.10 -10.66 1.20
N ALA A 48 -13.00 -9.34 1.00
CA ALA A 48 -13.88 -8.62 0.08
C ALA A 48 -13.58 -8.92 -1.38
N ASN A 49 -14.60 -8.72 -2.23
CA ASN A 49 -14.45 -8.82 -3.68
C ASN A 49 -13.55 -7.69 -4.23
N VAL A 50 -13.12 -7.83 -5.49
CA VAL A 50 -12.19 -6.90 -6.15
C VAL A 50 -12.75 -5.48 -6.23
N SER A 51 -14.02 -5.32 -6.62
CA SER A 51 -14.65 -4.00 -6.76
C SER A 51 -14.70 -3.24 -5.43
N ASN A 52 -15.08 -3.91 -4.35
CA ASN A 52 -15.12 -3.30 -3.01
C ASN A 52 -13.72 -2.88 -2.55
N ASN A 53 -12.72 -3.76 -2.70
CA ASN A 53 -11.35 -3.41 -2.33
C ASN A 53 -10.78 -2.27 -3.15
N ALA A 54 -11.10 -2.19 -4.45
CA ALA A 54 -10.69 -1.08 -5.30
C ALA A 54 -11.26 0.26 -4.81
N GLN A 55 -12.54 0.28 -4.39
CA GLN A 55 -13.15 1.48 -3.81
C GLN A 55 -12.53 1.85 -2.46
N MET A 56 -12.28 0.88 -1.58
CA MET A 56 -11.61 1.09 -0.30
C MET A 56 -10.20 1.66 -0.48
N LEU A 57 -9.43 1.07 -1.41
CA LEU A 57 -8.08 1.51 -1.74
C LEU A 57 -8.09 2.93 -2.33
N LYS A 58 -9.00 3.23 -3.27
CA LYS A 58 -9.17 4.58 -3.83
C LYS A 58 -9.48 5.62 -2.75
N ALA A 59 -10.44 5.33 -1.87
CA ALA A 59 -10.79 6.23 -0.76
C ALA A 59 -9.61 6.44 0.20
N ASN A 60 -8.82 5.39 0.45
CA ASN A 60 -7.61 5.48 1.25
C ASN A 60 -6.54 6.34 0.59
N LEU A 61 -6.28 6.17 -0.71
CA LEU A 61 -5.31 6.98 -1.45
C LEU A 61 -5.71 8.46 -1.49
N LEU A 62 -6.99 8.79 -1.73
CA LEU A 62 -7.46 10.18 -1.71
C LEU A 62 -7.21 10.85 -0.37
N ARG A 63 -7.49 10.17 0.74
CA ARG A 63 -7.16 10.67 2.08
C ARG A 63 -5.65 10.85 2.28
N LEU A 64 -4.84 9.95 1.72
CA LEU A 64 -3.38 10.08 1.77
C LEU A 64 -2.92 11.30 0.96
N VAL A 65 -3.50 11.58 -0.21
CA VAL A 65 -3.22 12.83 -0.97
C VAL A 65 -3.47 14.04 -0.09
N GLU A 66 -4.63 14.12 0.56
CA GLU A 66 -5.01 15.26 1.43
C GLU A 66 -4.06 15.44 2.63
N THR A 67 -3.69 14.33 3.28
CA THR A 67 -2.89 14.35 4.52
C THR A 67 -1.39 14.47 4.28
N THR A 68 -0.90 14.08 3.10
CA THR A 68 0.55 14.03 2.81
C THR A 68 1.00 15.03 1.76
N GLY A 69 0.07 15.56 0.94
CA GLY A 69 0.40 16.37 -0.23
C GLY A 69 1.00 15.58 -1.40
N ALA A 70 1.10 14.24 -1.31
CA ALA A 70 1.64 13.43 -2.39
C ALA A 70 0.67 13.37 -3.59
N GLU A 71 1.15 13.72 -4.78
CA GLU A 71 0.35 13.66 -6.01
C GLU A 71 0.23 12.24 -6.59
N LYS A 72 1.16 11.35 -6.24
CA LYS A 72 1.26 9.97 -6.73
C LYS A 72 1.80 9.05 -5.64
N PHE A 73 1.61 7.75 -5.83
CA PHE A 73 2.08 6.70 -4.93
C PHE A 73 2.73 5.56 -5.72
N ASN A 74 3.74 4.93 -5.12
CA ASN A 74 4.31 3.67 -5.61
C ASN A 74 3.57 2.49 -4.99
N LEU A 75 2.78 1.75 -5.78
CA LEU A 75 2.02 0.62 -5.26
C LEU A 75 2.86 -0.65 -5.29
N ILE A 76 3.01 -1.30 -4.13
CA ILE A 76 3.60 -2.64 -4.01
C ILE A 76 2.52 -3.57 -3.49
N ALA A 77 2.13 -4.52 -4.33
CA ALA A 77 1.00 -5.40 -4.06
C ALA A 77 1.39 -6.87 -4.09
N HIS A 78 0.71 -7.68 -3.27
CA HIS A 78 0.89 -9.13 -3.24
C HIS A 78 -0.40 -9.87 -3.63
N SER A 79 -0.27 -10.87 -4.51
CA SER A 79 -1.38 -11.74 -4.93
C SER A 79 -2.62 -10.93 -5.38
N LYS A 80 -3.82 -11.20 -4.84
CA LYS A 80 -5.07 -10.46 -5.15
C LYS A 80 -4.95 -8.95 -5.02
N GLY A 81 -4.08 -8.43 -4.14
CA GLY A 81 -3.86 -7.01 -3.97
C GLY A 81 -3.45 -6.29 -5.25
N GLY A 82 -2.76 -6.97 -6.16
CA GLY A 82 -2.40 -6.40 -7.47
C GLY A 82 -3.59 -6.24 -8.40
N ILE A 83 -4.56 -7.16 -8.33
CA ILE A 83 -5.82 -7.09 -9.08
C ILE A 83 -6.70 -5.98 -8.49
N ASP A 84 -6.81 -5.92 -7.17
CA ASP A 84 -7.55 -4.87 -6.45
C ASP A 84 -7.03 -3.47 -6.80
N ALA A 85 -5.70 -3.30 -6.85
CA ALA A 85 -5.06 -2.06 -7.26
C ALA A 85 -5.38 -1.69 -8.71
N ARG A 86 -5.20 -2.63 -9.65
CA ARG A 86 -5.40 -2.38 -11.09
C ARG A 86 -6.84 -2.12 -11.49
N HIS A 87 -7.82 -2.48 -10.65
CA HIS A 87 -9.23 -2.34 -11.02
C HIS A 87 -9.70 -0.88 -11.14
N PHE A 88 -9.07 0.07 -10.44
CA PHE A 88 -9.45 1.50 -10.49
C PHE A 88 -8.38 2.42 -11.10
N ILE A 89 -7.19 1.89 -11.41
CA ILE A 89 -6.11 2.61 -12.12
C ILE A 89 -6.49 2.71 -13.60
#